data_AF-A0A319A1N8-F1
#
_entry.id   AF-A0A319A1N8-F1
#
_cell.length_a   1.000
_cell.length_b   1.000
_cell.length_c   1.000
_cell.angle_alpha   90.00
_cell.angle_beta   90.00
_cell.angle_gamma   90.00
#
_symmetry.space_group_name_H-M   'P 1'
#
loop_
_entity.id
_entity.type
_entity.pdbx_description
1 polymer ?
#
loop_
_entity_poly.entity_id
_entity_poly.type
_entity_poly.pdbx_seq_one_letter_code
_entity_poly.pdbx_strand_id
1 'polypeptide(L)'
;MLEDLPAEILYLIACHLPTVNALVHLSRTSRRLHETIATDNWRIFRAFVQKQFPGAQVPGFWREAAQSLTSRSRALDKHALVGRFVYPSQATRVGSEKAIRGDRPTLGYRPALDTYETWNGSTWNDRREVLAWGAADEIFLRVKQTGSTPNEQWIIFSDLDHISSVDDICGLHLLRPSHAAYEEGTEHLIFARARGEIHRLAISIDEPSHEYKQVFETYGLGVERTDLSTGQISILAAHLSNGTIALYNTASTSQRVSEFTRLQIDPAKKTRNRYSKFLSSDLLAIGTGRIDDAITISSVTNERVSQDREISLHQVDYERLNPSAAIKSDVNAIAPLSATGQVFLAGWGDRAVRLHDLRSHKEHEMIYRDPTDDNPIYCIHPFTHNRFIVGSGGEALVKIFDLRMDRGYSYLDSKPSIRRFARPPQPPTNGGTTLTTAATTRTKAIDKLNHQLHHLSLTTTRKEVSIYLSHPAPTTYHQPRNIQNQRPYRGAIYTMSSPSPSSPTVYTGVADGVMRLDFVASDDLLHGGHGAWYAEPLALTDLVASEPHHHQQQQQQQKSRRRRYPADRILGLSGYERPDDPGASTAVVRLRTQQPFQDVTDEDIANESLTGWDRRWTKLGDFSSWRPAL
;
A
#
# COMPACT_ATOMS: atom_id res chain seq x y z
N MET A 1 -43.12 -12.06 -8.51
CA MET A 1 -42.91 -10.95 -7.55
C MET A 1 -41.79 -10.02 -7.99
N LEU A 2 -40.51 -10.43 -8.05
CA LEU A 2 -39.45 -9.55 -8.58
C LEU A 2 -39.58 -9.31 -10.09
N GLU A 3 -39.98 -10.33 -10.84
CA GLU A 3 -40.14 -10.24 -12.30
C GLU A 3 -41.29 -9.32 -12.73
N ASP A 4 -42.21 -8.98 -11.84
CA ASP A 4 -43.36 -8.11 -12.14
C ASP A 4 -43.02 -6.62 -11.93
N LEU A 5 -41.88 -6.32 -11.31
CA LEU A 5 -41.47 -4.96 -10.99
C LEU A 5 -40.88 -4.24 -12.21
N PRO A 6 -41.13 -2.92 -12.37
CA PRO A 6 -40.44 -2.10 -13.37
C PRO A 6 -38.91 -2.16 -13.23
N ALA A 7 -38.19 -2.00 -14.34
CA ALA A 7 -36.72 -2.09 -14.38
C ALA A 7 -36.05 -1.07 -13.45
N GLU A 8 -36.66 0.10 -13.26
CA GLU A 8 -36.21 1.16 -12.36
C GLU A 8 -36.25 0.71 -10.89
N ILE A 9 -37.32 -0.01 -10.49
CA ILE A 9 -37.46 -0.53 -9.13
C ILE A 9 -36.46 -1.66 -8.89
N LEU A 10 -36.29 -2.55 -9.88
CA LEU A 10 -35.27 -3.60 -9.84
C LEU A 10 -33.86 -3.03 -9.71
N TYR A 11 -33.58 -1.94 -10.44
CA TYR A 11 -32.32 -1.22 -10.34
C TYR A 11 -32.10 -0.62 -8.94
N LEU A 12 -33.12 0.04 -8.37
CA LEU A 12 -33.04 0.56 -7.00
C LEU A 12 -32.78 -0.55 -5.99
N ILE A 13 -33.49 -1.68 -6.07
CA ILE A 13 -33.27 -2.85 -5.19
C ILE A 13 -31.82 -3.34 -5.32
N ALA A 14 -31.31 -3.46 -6.54
CA ALA A 14 -29.94 -3.90 -6.79
C ALA A 14 -28.90 -2.95 -6.16
N CYS A 15 -29.14 -1.63 -6.16
CA CYS A 15 -28.23 -0.63 -5.55
C CYS A 15 -28.09 -0.80 -4.01
N HIS A 16 -29.04 -1.48 -3.38
CA HIS A 16 -29.02 -1.77 -1.95
C HIS A 16 -28.36 -3.11 -1.60
N LEU A 17 -28.00 -3.93 -2.59
CA LEU A 17 -27.31 -5.18 -2.32
C LEU A 17 -25.89 -4.91 -1.76
N PRO A 18 -25.50 -5.60 -0.67
CA PRO A 18 -24.26 -5.29 0.04
C PRO A 18 -23.01 -5.77 -0.67
N THR A 19 -23.12 -6.80 -1.53
CA THR A 19 -21.96 -7.46 -2.14
C THR A 19 -22.14 -7.70 -3.64
N VAL A 20 -21.03 -7.75 -4.37
CA VAL A 20 -21.00 -8.16 -5.78
C VAL A 20 -21.58 -9.56 -5.97
N ASN A 21 -21.30 -10.47 -5.03
CA ASN A 21 -21.82 -11.83 -5.12
C ASN A 21 -23.36 -11.85 -5.07
N ALA A 22 -23.99 -11.02 -4.24
CA ALA A 22 -25.44 -10.89 -4.22
C ALA A 22 -25.99 -10.35 -5.55
N LEU A 23 -25.32 -9.37 -6.17
CA LEU A 23 -25.67 -8.86 -7.49
C LEU A 23 -25.56 -9.93 -8.59
N VAL A 24 -24.47 -10.71 -8.58
CA VAL A 24 -24.26 -11.80 -9.54
C VAL A 24 -25.26 -12.94 -9.34
N HIS A 25 -25.60 -13.29 -8.10
CA HIS A 25 -26.64 -14.27 -7.84
C HIS A 25 -28.00 -13.78 -8.32
N LEU A 26 -28.34 -12.50 -8.08
CA LEU A 26 -29.59 -11.91 -8.57
C LEU A 26 -29.66 -11.91 -10.10
N SER A 27 -28.55 -11.65 -10.81
CA SER A 27 -28.53 -11.68 -12.27
C SER A 27 -28.63 -13.09 -12.86
N ARG A 28 -28.38 -14.13 -12.06
CA ARG A 28 -28.45 -15.53 -12.49
C ARG A 28 -29.81 -16.19 -12.26
N THR A 29 -30.74 -15.53 -11.57
CA THR A 29 -32.05 -16.11 -11.27
C THR A 29 -32.98 -16.12 -12.49
N SER A 30 -32.96 -15.09 -13.34
CA SER A 30 -33.75 -15.06 -14.57
C SER A 30 -33.17 -14.15 -15.66
N ARG A 31 -33.59 -14.37 -16.92
CA ARG A 31 -33.12 -13.60 -18.09
C ARG A 31 -33.44 -12.11 -17.97
N ARG A 32 -34.65 -11.76 -17.52
CA ARG A 32 -35.06 -10.35 -17.32
C ARG A 32 -34.19 -9.65 -16.27
N LEU A 33 -33.89 -10.33 -15.16
CA LEU A 33 -33.02 -9.78 -14.12
C LEU A 33 -31.58 -9.65 -14.61
N HIS A 34 -31.10 -10.61 -15.40
CA HIS A 34 -29.82 -10.51 -16.08
C HIS A 34 -29.75 -9.28 -16.97
N GLU A 35 -30.71 -9.09 -17.87
CA GLU A 35 -30.77 -7.97 -18.80
C GLU A 35 -30.82 -6.63 -18.05
N THR A 36 -31.63 -6.54 -17.00
CA THR A 36 -31.74 -5.33 -16.16
C THR A 36 -30.41 -4.98 -15.47
N ILE A 37 -29.68 -5.98 -14.99
CA ILE A 37 -28.38 -5.80 -14.32
C ILE A 37 -27.27 -5.49 -15.34
N ALA A 38 -27.34 -6.08 -16.54
CA ALA A 38 -26.38 -5.88 -17.62
C ALA A 38 -26.61 -4.59 -18.42
N THR A 39 -27.74 -3.93 -18.22
CA THR A 39 -28.13 -2.68 -18.92
C THR A 39 -27.06 -1.57 -18.75
N ASP A 40 -26.94 -0.71 -19.78
CA ASP A 40 -26.04 0.45 -19.81
C ASP A 40 -24.59 0.12 -19.44
N ASN A 41 -24.04 -0.96 -20.02
CA ASN A 41 -22.70 -1.45 -19.74
C ASN A 41 -22.48 -1.69 -18.23
N TRP A 42 -23.37 -2.47 -17.62
CA TRP A 42 -23.29 -2.86 -16.22
C TRP A 42 -23.30 -1.67 -15.26
N ARG A 43 -24.11 -0.63 -15.53
CA ARG A 43 -24.17 0.60 -14.72
C ARG A 43 -24.39 0.37 -13.21
N ILE A 44 -25.01 -0.75 -12.83
CA ILE A 44 -25.21 -1.10 -11.43
C ILE A 44 -23.88 -1.36 -10.69
N PHE A 45 -22.88 -1.90 -11.40
CA PHE A 45 -21.55 -2.09 -10.86
C PHE A 45 -20.83 -0.75 -10.66
N ARG A 46 -21.11 0.26 -11.48
CA ARG A 46 -20.64 1.64 -11.23
C ARG A 46 -21.18 2.15 -9.91
N ALA A 47 -22.50 2.06 -9.69
CA ALA A 47 -23.13 2.49 -8.45
C ALA A 47 -22.55 1.74 -7.24
N PHE A 48 -22.33 0.43 -7.37
CA PHE A 48 -21.69 -0.39 -6.36
C PHE A 48 -20.26 0.09 -6.06
N VAL A 49 -19.41 0.24 -7.07
CA VAL A 49 -18.00 0.66 -6.91
C VAL A 49 -17.90 2.04 -6.28
N GLN A 50 -18.67 3.01 -6.77
CA GLN A 50 -18.65 4.37 -6.23
C GLN A 50 -19.10 4.44 -4.77
N LYS A 51 -20.06 3.59 -4.38
CA LYS A 51 -20.57 3.51 -3.01
C LYS A 51 -19.60 2.80 -2.07
N GLN A 52 -19.04 1.67 -2.49
CA GLN A 52 -18.25 0.78 -1.64
C GLN A 52 -16.76 1.08 -1.65
N PHE A 53 -16.28 1.75 -2.70
CA PHE A 53 -14.89 2.13 -2.92
C PHE A 53 -14.73 3.62 -3.29
N PRO A 54 -15.25 4.58 -2.48
CA PRO A 54 -15.04 6.00 -2.74
C PRO A 54 -13.55 6.35 -2.90
N GLY A 55 -13.22 7.07 -3.96
CA GLY A 55 -11.85 7.44 -4.31
C GLY A 55 -11.13 6.45 -5.24
N ALA A 56 -11.72 5.29 -5.55
CA ALA A 56 -11.23 4.46 -6.64
C ALA A 56 -11.40 5.20 -7.98
N GLN A 57 -10.29 5.49 -8.65
CA GLN A 57 -10.28 6.00 -10.00
C GLN A 57 -10.22 4.79 -10.93
N VAL A 58 -11.31 4.53 -11.65
CA VAL A 58 -11.43 3.38 -12.55
C VAL A 58 -12.01 3.85 -13.89
N PRO A 59 -11.54 3.28 -15.02
CA PRO A 59 -12.19 3.46 -16.32
C PRO A 59 -13.59 2.80 -16.34
N GLY A 60 -14.32 2.92 -17.44
CA GLY A 60 -15.67 2.38 -17.62
C GLY A 60 -15.84 0.84 -17.54
N PHE A 61 -14.83 0.09 -17.11
CA PHE A 61 -14.84 -1.37 -16.92
C PHE A 61 -15.43 -1.73 -15.54
N TRP A 62 -16.69 -1.35 -15.29
CA TRP A 62 -17.27 -1.36 -13.95
C TRP A 62 -17.37 -2.76 -13.32
N ARG A 63 -17.61 -3.80 -14.13
CA ARG A 63 -17.70 -5.18 -13.67
C ARG A 63 -16.34 -5.69 -13.20
N GLU A 64 -15.32 -5.49 -14.01
CA GLU A 64 -13.93 -5.88 -13.73
C GLU A 64 -13.35 -5.06 -12.58
N ALA A 65 -13.68 -3.76 -12.51
CA ALA A 65 -13.34 -2.90 -11.40
C ALA A 65 -13.93 -3.45 -10.09
N ALA A 66 -15.22 -3.81 -10.08
CA ALA A 66 -15.85 -4.40 -8.91
C ALA A 66 -15.19 -5.74 -8.52
N GLN A 67 -14.87 -6.60 -9.49
CA GLN A 67 -14.14 -7.86 -9.25
C GLN A 67 -12.77 -7.60 -8.61
N SER A 68 -11.97 -6.70 -9.19
CA SER A 68 -10.62 -6.40 -8.71
C SER A 68 -10.62 -5.75 -7.32
N LEU A 69 -11.50 -4.76 -7.10
CA LEU A 69 -11.54 -4.01 -5.84
C LEU A 69 -12.07 -4.88 -4.69
N THR A 70 -13.06 -5.74 -4.95
CA THR A 70 -13.58 -6.67 -3.93
C THR A 70 -12.61 -7.81 -3.63
N SER A 71 -11.93 -8.36 -4.64
CA SER A 71 -10.85 -9.35 -4.45
C SER A 71 -9.72 -8.76 -3.61
N ARG A 72 -9.23 -7.55 -3.95
CA ARG A 72 -8.20 -6.85 -3.17
C ARG A 72 -8.65 -6.59 -1.73
N SER A 73 -9.88 -6.12 -1.53
CA SER A 73 -10.43 -5.90 -0.19
C SER A 73 -10.48 -7.21 0.63
N ARG A 74 -10.83 -8.33 -0.01
CA ARG A 74 -10.80 -9.65 0.64
C ARG A 74 -9.37 -10.08 0.95
N ALA A 75 -8.41 -9.85 0.05
CA ALA A 75 -7.00 -10.11 0.30
C ALA A 75 -6.50 -9.36 1.54
N LEU A 76 -6.82 -8.08 1.66
CA LEU A 76 -6.49 -7.28 2.84
C LEU A 76 -7.09 -7.83 4.13
N ASP A 77 -8.37 -8.23 4.08
CA ASP A 77 -9.07 -8.78 5.25
C ASP A 77 -8.51 -10.14 5.67
N LYS A 78 -7.94 -10.90 4.73
CA LYS A 78 -7.24 -12.16 4.98
C LYS A 78 -5.75 -11.99 5.28
N HIS A 79 -5.23 -10.77 5.23
CA HIS A 79 -3.79 -10.48 5.22
C HIS A 79 -3.03 -11.24 4.11
N ALA A 80 -3.71 -11.52 2.99
CA ALA A 80 -3.14 -12.21 1.85
C ALA A 80 -2.29 -11.24 1.02
N LEU A 81 -0.99 -11.49 0.99
CA LEU A 81 -0.07 -10.76 0.14
C LEU A 81 1.14 -11.59 -0.30
N VAL A 82 1.70 -11.23 -1.45
CA VAL A 82 2.92 -11.81 -2.00
C VAL A 82 4.01 -10.74 -2.00
N GLY A 83 5.12 -11.01 -1.32
CA GLY A 83 6.30 -10.14 -1.31
C GLY A 83 7.34 -10.60 -2.31
N ARG A 84 7.91 -9.67 -3.09
CA ARG A 84 9.02 -9.91 -4.02
C ARG A 84 9.97 -8.72 -4.02
N PHE A 85 11.23 -8.92 -4.41
CA PHE A 85 12.08 -7.79 -4.75
C PHE A 85 11.80 -7.33 -6.18
N VAL A 86 11.90 -6.03 -6.41
CA VAL A 86 11.93 -5.47 -7.75
C VAL A 86 13.37 -5.44 -8.22
N TYR A 87 13.65 -6.01 -9.39
CA TYR A 87 15.01 -6.10 -9.90
C TYR A 87 15.05 -5.92 -11.42
N PRO A 88 15.96 -5.07 -11.92
CA PRO A 88 16.08 -4.77 -13.33
C PRO A 88 16.92 -5.84 -14.02
N SER A 89 16.31 -6.88 -14.58
CA SER A 89 17.04 -8.03 -15.16
C SER A 89 17.83 -7.68 -16.43
N GLN A 90 17.32 -6.76 -17.26
CA GLN A 90 17.91 -6.28 -18.51
C GLN A 90 17.63 -4.78 -18.68
N ALA A 91 18.36 -3.95 -17.93
CA ALA A 91 18.23 -2.50 -18.06
C ALA A 91 19.13 -1.91 -19.14
N THR A 92 18.56 -0.97 -19.90
CA THR A 92 19.29 -0.09 -20.78
C THR A 92 19.83 1.08 -19.98
N ARG A 93 21.13 1.36 -20.07
CA ARG A 93 21.72 2.52 -19.39
C ARG A 93 21.65 3.75 -20.28
N VAL A 94 21.28 4.90 -19.70
CA VAL A 94 21.19 6.20 -20.36
C VAL A 94 22.06 7.20 -19.59
N GLY A 95 22.94 7.90 -20.31
CA GLY A 95 23.93 8.83 -19.73
C GLY A 95 25.30 8.17 -19.50
N SER A 96 25.92 8.41 -18.35
CA SER A 96 27.26 7.92 -18.01
C SER A 96 27.29 6.41 -17.77
N GLU A 97 28.23 5.72 -18.44
CA GLU A 97 28.36 4.25 -18.39
C GLU A 97 28.97 3.72 -17.09
N LYS A 98 29.83 4.51 -16.44
CA LYS A 98 30.57 4.09 -15.23
C LYS A 98 30.78 5.26 -14.30
N ALA A 99 30.06 5.22 -13.20
CA ALA A 99 30.22 6.18 -12.14
C ALA A 99 31.04 5.54 -11.00
N ILE A 100 32.11 6.20 -10.57
CA ILE A 100 32.98 5.69 -9.49
C ILE A 100 32.68 6.46 -8.22
N ARG A 101 32.24 5.75 -7.17
CA ARG A 101 32.07 6.33 -5.83
C ARG A 101 33.41 6.36 -5.12
N GLY A 102 33.87 7.56 -4.77
CA GLY A 102 35.15 7.78 -4.09
C GLY A 102 35.05 7.97 -2.58
N ASP A 103 33.84 8.18 -2.05
CA ASP A 103 33.61 8.53 -0.65
C ASP A 103 33.10 7.36 0.21
N ARG A 104 33.20 7.53 1.53
CA ARG A 104 32.48 6.68 2.48
C ARG A 104 31.13 7.34 2.78
N PRO A 105 29.99 6.65 2.60
CA PRO A 105 28.69 7.25 2.84
C PRO A 105 28.58 7.83 4.26
N THR A 106 28.46 9.15 4.36
CA THR A 106 28.23 9.87 5.63
C THR A 106 26.77 10.30 5.80
N LEU A 107 26.03 10.40 4.68
CA LEU A 107 24.60 10.66 4.67
C LEU A 107 23.85 9.33 4.63
N GLY A 108 22.83 9.20 5.49
CA GLY A 108 21.96 8.04 5.48
C GLY A 108 21.08 8.06 4.23
N TYR A 109 21.31 7.11 3.33
CA TYR A 109 20.53 6.97 2.10
C TYR A 109 19.04 6.70 2.40
N ARG A 110 18.14 7.39 1.69
CA ARG A 110 16.68 7.23 1.77
C ARG A 110 16.13 7.09 0.35
N PRO A 111 15.66 5.91 -0.08
CA PRO A 111 15.17 5.72 -1.45
C PRO A 111 13.95 6.60 -1.73
N ALA A 112 14.09 7.54 -2.65
CA ALA A 112 12.97 8.24 -3.25
C ALA A 112 12.31 7.32 -4.29
N LEU A 113 10.99 7.18 -4.25
CA LEU A 113 10.22 6.20 -5.03
C LEU A 113 8.91 6.85 -5.46
N ASP A 114 8.56 6.71 -6.74
CA ASP A 114 7.26 7.12 -7.23
C ASP A 114 6.74 6.19 -8.33
N THR A 115 5.41 6.09 -8.45
CA THR A 115 4.73 5.22 -9.42
C THR A 115 3.44 5.84 -9.91
N TYR A 116 3.04 5.47 -11.13
CA TYR A 116 1.69 5.69 -11.62
C TYR A 116 1.25 4.56 -12.57
N GLU A 117 -0.05 4.39 -12.75
CA GLU A 117 -0.60 3.58 -13.85
C GLU A 117 -1.64 4.35 -14.66
N THR A 118 -1.78 3.94 -15.92
CA THR A 118 -2.84 4.38 -16.83
C THR A 118 -3.48 3.17 -17.52
N TRP A 119 -4.78 3.27 -17.81
CA TRP A 119 -5.47 2.31 -18.66
C TRP A 119 -5.40 2.80 -20.09
N ASN A 120 -4.84 1.97 -20.99
CA ASN A 120 -4.59 2.34 -22.38
C ASN A 120 -5.12 1.32 -23.38
N GLY A 121 -5.98 0.39 -22.96
CA GLY A 121 -6.62 -0.58 -23.85
C GLY A 121 -8.10 -0.79 -23.58
N SER A 122 -8.61 -1.91 -24.07
CA SER A 122 -10.05 -2.23 -24.10
C SER A 122 -10.50 -3.08 -22.92
N THR A 123 -9.56 -3.57 -22.11
CA THR A 123 -9.83 -4.41 -20.94
C THR A 123 -9.23 -3.82 -19.67
N TRP A 124 -9.70 -4.29 -18.52
CA TRP A 124 -9.19 -3.90 -17.20
C TRP A 124 -7.70 -4.18 -16.98
N ASN A 125 -7.18 -5.21 -17.66
CA ASN A 125 -5.78 -5.65 -17.53
C ASN A 125 -4.86 -4.96 -18.54
N ASP A 126 -5.40 -4.23 -19.54
CA ASP A 126 -4.62 -3.39 -20.44
C ASP A 126 -4.17 -2.12 -19.73
N ARG A 127 -3.02 -2.21 -19.06
CA ARG A 127 -2.47 -1.15 -18.22
C ARG A 127 -1.02 -0.89 -18.53
N ARG A 128 -0.66 0.38 -18.43
CA ARG A 128 0.71 0.85 -18.42
C ARG A 128 1.07 1.33 -17.03
N GLU A 129 1.97 0.62 -16.37
CA GLU A 129 2.56 0.99 -15.08
C GLU A 129 3.95 1.60 -15.30
N VAL A 130 4.22 2.72 -14.65
CA VAL A 130 5.55 3.32 -14.59
C VAL A 130 6.00 3.38 -13.14
N LEU A 131 7.20 2.89 -12.88
CA LEU A 131 7.84 2.86 -11.57
C LEU A 131 9.22 3.49 -11.69
N ALA A 132 9.53 4.46 -10.84
CA ALA A 132 10.85 5.01 -10.73
C ALA A 132 11.33 5.06 -9.29
N TRP A 133 12.62 4.80 -9.07
CA TRP A 133 13.25 5.03 -7.77
C TRP A 133 14.68 5.52 -7.92
N GLY A 134 15.11 6.37 -6.99
CA GLY A 134 16.53 6.68 -6.82
C GLY A 134 17.22 5.48 -6.18
N ALA A 135 18.47 5.22 -6.55
CA ALA A 135 19.36 4.22 -5.97
C ALA A 135 20.76 4.85 -5.86
N ALA A 136 21.04 5.48 -4.71
CA ALA A 136 22.13 6.44 -4.57
C ALA A 136 21.99 7.56 -5.63
N ASP A 137 22.97 7.77 -6.50
CA ASP A 137 23.00 8.79 -7.53
C ASP A 137 22.24 8.43 -8.82
N GLU A 138 21.86 7.16 -8.97
CA GLU A 138 21.22 6.63 -10.17
C GLU A 138 19.69 6.65 -10.03
N ILE A 139 19.00 6.74 -11.16
CA ILE A 139 17.54 6.58 -11.23
C ILE A 139 17.22 5.32 -12.02
N PHE A 140 16.48 4.41 -11.39
CA PHE A 140 15.92 3.24 -12.05
C PHE A 140 14.50 3.58 -12.50
N LEU A 141 14.19 3.27 -13.75
CA LEU A 141 12.87 3.47 -14.35
C LEU A 141 12.41 2.15 -14.97
N ARG A 142 11.19 1.74 -14.65
CA ARG A 142 10.49 0.63 -15.29
C ARG A 142 9.23 1.16 -15.95
N VAL A 143 9.02 0.75 -17.20
CA VAL A 143 7.74 0.86 -17.87
C VAL A 143 7.23 -0.54 -18.20
N LYS A 144 6.07 -0.88 -17.66
CA LYS A 144 5.45 -2.20 -17.81
C LYS A 144 4.06 -2.06 -18.42
N GLN A 145 3.86 -2.67 -19.58
CA GLN A 145 2.55 -2.90 -20.18
C GLN A 145 2.04 -4.30 -19.80
N THR A 146 0.79 -4.38 -19.35
CA THR A 146 0.06 -5.63 -19.13
C THR A 146 -1.15 -5.74 -20.05
N GLY A 147 -1.75 -6.93 -20.12
CA GLY A 147 -2.94 -7.18 -20.93
C GLY A 147 -2.61 -7.74 -22.31
N SER A 148 -3.22 -7.19 -23.34
CA SER A 148 -3.23 -7.71 -24.71
C SER A 148 -1.85 -7.71 -25.37
N THR A 149 -1.01 -6.73 -25.04
CA THR A 149 0.35 -6.56 -25.58
C THR A 149 1.35 -6.39 -24.45
N PRO A 150 1.66 -7.45 -23.68
CA PRO A 150 2.52 -7.35 -22.52
C PRO A 150 3.95 -7.00 -22.95
N ASN A 151 4.54 -6.01 -22.30
CA ASN A 151 5.91 -5.56 -22.55
C ASN A 151 6.50 -4.99 -21.25
N GLU A 152 7.81 -5.10 -21.07
CA GLU A 152 8.50 -4.51 -19.93
C GLU A 152 9.86 -3.97 -20.37
N GLN A 153 10.11 -2.71 -20.06
CA GLN A 153 11.36 -2.01 -20.37
C GLN A 153 11.94 -1.43 -19.09
N TRP A 154 13.27 -1.50 -19.01
CA TRP A 154 14.06 -1.08 -17.87
C TRP A 154 15.11 -0.07 -18.30
N ILE A 155 15.20 1.05 -17.58
CA ILE A 155 16.20 2.08 -17.81
C ILE A 155 16.94 2.37 -16.50
N ILE A 156 18.25 2.55 -16.60
CA ILE A 156 19.09 3.12 -15.55
C ILE A 156 19.64 4.43 -16.07
N PHE A 157 19.27 5.53 -15.42
CA PHE A 157 19.78 6.85 -15.72
C PHE A 157 20.86 7.25 -14.71
N SER A 158 22.00 7.70 -15.20
CA SER A 158 23.04 8.38 -14.44
C SER A 158 23.75 9.36 -15.36
N ASP A 159 24.06 10.56 -14.89
CA ASP A 159 24.73 11.62 -15.65
C ASP A 159 26.04 12.07 -14.99
N LEU A 160 26.54 11.31 -14.02
CA LEU A 160 27.73 11.63 -13.25
C LEU A 160 28.81 10.57 -13.46
N ASP A 161 30.05 11.01 -13.66
CA ASP A 161 31.21 10.11 -13.74
C ASP A 161 31.87 9.89 -12.35
N HIS A 162 31.72 10.88 -11.47
CA HIS A 162 32.25 10.88 -10.11
C HIS A 162 31.13 11.12 -9.11
N ILE A 163 30.98 10.19 -8.16
CA ILE A 163 29.88 10.19 -7.20
C ILE A 163 30.40 10.40 -5.79
N SER A 164 29.66 11.21 -5.04
CA SER A 164 29.71 11.30 -3.59
C SER A 164 28.30 11.17 -2.98
N SER A 165 28.22 11.09 -1.66
CA SER A 165 26.95 11.01 -0.94
C SER A 165 26.07 12.25 -1.10
N VAL A 166 26.64 13.40 -1.48
CA VAL A 166 25.82 14.60 -1.77
C VAL A 166 25.16 14.50 -3.15
N ASP A 167 25.56 13.55 -3.99
CA ASP A 167 24.93 13.31 -5.28
C ASP A 167 23.75 12.33 -5.19
N ASP A 168 23.54 11.71 -4.02
CA ASP A 168 22.43 10.79 -3.79
C ASP A 168 21.07 11.48 -4.08
N ILE A 169 20.21 10.77 -4.82
CA ILE A 169 18.85 11.17 -5.15
C ILE A 169 18.03 11.15 -3.85
N CYS A 170 17.56 12.32 -3.42
CA CYS A 170 16.78 12.51 -2.20
C CYS A 170 15.31 12.88 -2.46
N GLY A 171 14.95 13.14 -3.72
CA GLY A 171 13.59 13.42 -4.15
C GLY A 171 13.35 12.94 -5.57
N LEU A 172 12.18 12.36 -5.83
CA LEU A 172 11.80 11.81 -7.13
C LEU A 172 10.28 11.81 -7.28
N HIS A 173 9.79 12.37 -8.39
CA HIS A 173 8.36 12.47 -8.71
C HIS A 173 8.15 12.23 -10.20
N LEU A 174 7.29 11.28 -10.56
CA LEU A 174 6.89 11.04 -11.94
C LEU A 174 5.80 12.04 -12.35
N LEU A 175 5.93 12.64 -13.53
CA LEU A 175 4.89 13.48 -14.09
C LEU A 175 3.89 12.61 -14.86
N ARG A 176 2.64 12.64 -14.42
CA ARG A 176 1.55 11.87 -15.02
C ARG A 176 1.19 12.45 -16.40
N PRO A 177 0.60 11.65 -17.31
CA PRO A 177 0.16 12.14 -18.63
C PRO A 177 -0.81 13.32 -18.61
N SER A 178 -1.50 13.54 -17.49
CA SER A 178 -2.39 14.70 -17.31
C SER A 178 -1.66 16.01 -17.00
N HIS A 179 -0.34 15.99 -16.76
CA HIS A 179 0.45 17.17 -16.46
C HIS A 179 0.64 18.01 -17.73
N ALA A 180 0.51 19.34 -17.61
CA ALA A 180 0.50 20.26 -18.76
C ALA A 180 1.75 20.18 -19.65
N ALA A 181 2.89 19.82 -19.06
CA ALA A 181 4.16 19.73 -19.76
C ALA A 181 4.53 18.33 -20.27
N TYR A 182 3.65 17.33 -20.12
CA TYR A 182 3.94 15.95 -20.54
C TYR A 182 3.98 15.81 -22.07
N GLU A 183 5.05 15.23 -22.61
CA GLU A 183 5.25 14.95 -24.03
C GLU A 183 5.07 13.44 -24.27
N GLU A 184 4.16 13.07 -25.18
CA GLU A 184 3.92 11.68 -25.52
C GLU A 184 5.17 11.00 -26.10
N GLY A 185 5.39 9.74 -25.76
CA GLY A 185 6.59 8.98 -26.17
C GLY A 185 7.79 9.14 -25.23
N THR A 186 7.73 10.04 -24.24
CA THR A 186 8.78 10.19 -23.23
C THR A 186 8.23 10.09 -21.81
N GLU A 187 9.06 9.63 -20.88
CA GLU A 187 8.76 9.67 -19.46
C GLU A 187 9.38 10.90 -18.82
N HIS A 188 8.53 11.70 -18.20
CA HIS A 188 8.96 12.89 -17.48
C HIS A 188 9.01 12.63 -15.98
N LEU A 189 10.10 13.08 -15.36
CA LEU A 189 10.27 13.02 -13.92
C LEU A 189 10.95 14.29 -13.41
N ILE A 190 10.67 14.63 -12.16
CA ILE A 190 11.41 15.64 -11.40
C ILE A 190 12.22 14.89 -10.36
N PHE A 191 13.53 15.11 -10.31
CA PHE A 191 14.39 14.54 -9.29
C PHE A 191 15.22 15.61 -8.60
N ALA A 192 15.66 15.30 -7.38
CA ALA A 192 16.52 16.16 -6.59
C ALA A 192 17.72 15.37 -6.04
N ARG A 193 18.91 15.97 -6.11
CA ARG A 193 20.13 15.49 -5.47
C ARG A 193 20.37 16.22 -4.15
N ALA A 194 20.97 15.55 -3.18
CA ALA A 194 21.22 16.12 -1.86
C ALA A 194 22.08 17.40 -1.89
N ARG A 195 22.94 17.57 -2.91
CA ARG A 195 23.80 18.75 -3.14
C ARG A 195 23.04 20.03 -3.49
N GLY A 196 21.73 19.93 -3.72
CA GLY A 196 20.89 21.08 -4.01
C GLY A 196 20.44 21.18 -5.47
N GLU A 197 20.67 20.17 -6.28
CA GLU A 197 20.19 20.19 -7.66
C GLU A 197 18.80 19.61 -7.76
N ILE A 198 17.94 20.28 -8.51
CA ILE A 198 16.59 19.83 -8.78
C ILE A 198 16.35 20.02 -10.28
N HIS A 199 16.01 18.94 -10.95
CA HIS A 199 15.87 18.90 -12.40
C HIS A 199 14.57 18.25 -12.82
N ARG A 200 14.01 18.75 -13.93
CA ARG A 200 13.02 18.02 -14.72
C ARG A 200 13.71 17.35 -15.89
N LEU A 201 13.58 16.04 -15.96
CA LEU A 201 14.17 15.17 -16.96
C LEU A 201 13.07 14.55 -17.82
N ALA A 202 13.30 14.49 -19.12
CA ALA A 202 12.54 13.66 -20.05
C ALA A 202 13.44 12.50 -20.49
N ILE A 203 12.95 11.26 -20.42
CA ILE A 203 13.67 10.06 -20.87
C ILE A 203 12.83 9.40 -21.96
N SER A 204 13.41 9.24 -23.15
CA SER A 204 12.81 8.43 -24.21
C SER A 204 13.10 6.95 -23.94
N ILE A 205 12.06 6.12 -24.03
CA ILE A 205 12.16 4.68 -23.75
C ILE A 205 12.56 3.90 -24.99
N ASP A 206 11.96 4.25 -26.13
CA ASP A 206 12.16 3.52 -27.39
C ASP A 206 13.51 3.86 -28.04
N GLU A 207 13.94 5.12 -27.90
CA GLU A 207 15.25 5.60 -28.32
C GLU A 207 16.01 6.11 -27.09
N PRO A 208 16.79 5.25 -26.40
CA PRO A 208 17.37 5.52 -25.09
C PRO A 208 18.18 6.82 -25.07
N SER A 209 17.53 7.89 -24.65
CA SER A 209 18.05 9.25 -24.66
C SER A 209 17.38 10.05 -23.54
N HIS A 210 17.99 11.16 -23.18
CA HIS A 210 17.50 12.01 -22.11
C HIS A 210 17.66 13.49 -22.47
N GLU A 211 16.77 14.31 -21.94
CA GLU A 211 16.79 15.75 -22.10
C GLU A 211 16.44 16.44 -20.79
N TYR A 212 17.30 17.38 -20.37
CA TYR A 212 17.01 18.27 -19.25
C TYR A 212 16.07 19.39 -19.70
N LYS A 213 14.81 19.29 -19.30
CA LYS A 213 13.78 20.27 -19.64
C LYS A 213 13.86 21.51 -18.75
N GLN A 214 14.08 21.32 -17.45
CA GLN A 214 14.09 22.43 -16.47
C GLN A 214 15.08 22.21 -15.32
N VAL A 215 15.54 23.33 -14.76
CA VAL A 215 16.36 23.43 -13.55
C VAL A 215 15.63 24.31 -12.54
N PHE A 216 15.40 23.81 -11.33
CA PHE A 216 14.79 24.59 -10.25
C PHE A 216 15.88 25.18 -9.35
N GLU A 217 15.84 26.49 -9.16
CA GLU A 217 16.95 27.22 -8.53
C GLU A 217 16.93 27.11 -7.00
N THR A 218 17.92 26.43 -6.44
CA THR A 218 18.10 26.30 -4.98
C THR A 218 19.18 27.25 -4.41
N TYR A 219 19.88 27.97 -5.30
CA TYR A 219 21.00 28.86 -4.98
C TYR A 219 22.13 28.19 -4.17
N GLY A 220 22.39 26.91 -4.46
CA GLY A 220 23.46 26.12 -3.82
C GLY A 220 23.11 25.59 -2.43
N LEU A 221 21.86 25.73 -2.00
CA LEU A 221 21.38 25.10 -0.76
C LEU A 221 21.09 23.62 -1.02
N GLY A 222 21.65 22.76 -0.17
CA GLY A 222 21.37 21.32 -0.21
C GLY A 222 19.88 21.02 -0.04
N VAL A 223 19.40 19.96 -0.68
CA VAL A 223 18.00 19.53 -0.64
C VAL A 223 17.86 18.29 0.24
N GLU A 224 16.96 18.35 1.20
CA GLU A 224 16.72 17.25 2.14
C GLU A 224 15.58 16.34 1.69
N ARG A 225 14.54 16.92 1.08
CA ARG A 225 13.33 16.24 0.61
C ARG A 225 12.59 17.12 -0.40
N THR A 226 11.82 16.50 -1.28
CA THR A 226 10.83 17.19 -2.10
C THR A 226 9.46 16.54 -2.01
N ASP A 227 8.42 17.29 -2.32
CA ASP A 227 7.05 16.78 -2.52
C ASP A 227 6.39 17.51 -3.70
N LEU A 228 5.49 16.83 -4.40
CA LEU A 228 4.81 17.38 -5.58
C LEU A 228 3.30 17.36 -5.37
N SER A 229 2.64 18.50 -5.60
CA SER A 229 1.19 18.59 -5.49
C SER A 229 0.49 17.79 -6.59
N THR A 230 -0.74 17.38 -6.31
CA THR A 230 -1.58 16.70 -7.31
C THR A 230 -2.23 17.70 -8.26
N GLY A 231 -2.57 17.32 -9.50
CA GLY A 231 -3.26 18.20 -10.45
C GLY A 231 -2.52 18.40 -11.77
N GLN A 232 -3.12 19.18 -12.67
CA GLN A 232 -2.56 19.44 -14.01
C GLN A 232 -1.41 20.46 -13.97
N ILE A 233 -1.48 21.41 -13.04
CA ILE A 233 -0.45 22.40 -12.73
C ILE A 233 0.03 22.05 -11.33
N SER A 234 1.08 21.23 -11.25
CA SER A 234 1.63 20.82 -9.96
C SER A 234 2.59 21.87 -9.40
N ILE A 235 2.66 21.91 -8.07
CA ILE A 235 3.56 22.74 -7.31
C ILE A 235 4.60 21.83 -6.67
N LEU A 236 5.88 22.12 -6.92
CA LEU A 236 6.98 21.41 -6.31
C LEU A 236 7.37 22.12 -5.01
N ALA A 237 7.38 21.40 -3.90
CA ALA A 237 7.96 21.85 -2.64
C ALA A 237 9.34 21.22 -2.44
N ALA A 238 10.36 22.03 -2.14
CA ALA A 238 11.70 21.57 -1.81
C ALA A 238 12.12 22.03 -0.41
N HIS A 239 12.50 21.08 0.44
CA HIS A 239 13.07 21.35 1.76
C HIS A 239 14.56 21.57 1.61
N LEU A 240 15.00 22.77 1.95
CA LEU A 240 16.39 23.20 1.84
C LEU A 240 17.10 23.06 3.19
N SER A 241 18.41 22.83 3.16
CA SER A 241 19.24 22.59 4.35
C SER A 241 19.32 23.75 5.35
N ASN A 242 18.93 24.96 4.92
CA ASN A 242 18.76 26.12 5.80
C ASN A 242 17.43 26.12 6.57
N GLY A 243 16.60 25.08 6.39
CA GLY A 243 15.33 24.93 7.07
C GLY A 243 14.14 25.63 6.41
N THR A 244 14.32 26.11 5.17
CA THR A 244 13.23 26.73 4.39
C THR A 244 12.58 25.72 3.44
N ILE A 245 11.33 25.97 3.10
CA ILE A 245 10.61 25.26 2.03
C ILE A 245 10.43 26.22 0.87
N ALA A 246 11.07 25.94 -0.26
CA ALA A 246 10.89 26.69 -1.50
C ALA A 246 9.79 26.03 -2.34
N LEU A 247 8.87 26.84 -2.90
CA LEU A 247 7.83 26.34 -3.80
C LEU A 247 8.05 26.83 -5.23
N TYR A 248 7.91 25.91 -6.19
CA TYR A 248 8.13 26.15 -7.62
C TYR A 248 6.91 25.75 -8.44
N ASN A 249 6.66 26.49 -9.51
CA ASN A 249 5.63 26.15 -10.50
C ASN A 249 6.22 25.23 -11.57
N THR A 250 5.75 23.99 -11.65
CA THR A 250 6.27 23.00 -12.62
C THR A 250 5.71 23.17 -14.03
N ALA A 251 4.68 24.00 -14.21
CA ALA A 251 4.13 24.36 -15.51
C ALA A 251 4.81 25.60 -16.13
N SER A 252 5.84 26.15 -15.47
CA SER A 252 6.66 27.22 -16.05
C SER A 252 7.24 26.77 -17.40
N THR A 253 7.28 27.66 -18.38
CA THR A 253 7.95 27.42 -19.67
C THR A 253 9.44 27.75 -19.62
N SER A 254 9.92 28.34 -18.52
CA SER A 254 11.32 28.71 -18.35
C SER A 254 12.18 27.47 -18.11
N GLN A 255 13.35 27.43 -18.75
CA GLN A 255 14.36 26.40 -18.51
C GLN A 255 14.96 26.50 -17.10
N ARG A 256 15.06 27.71 -16.55
CA ARG A 256 15.42 27.97 -15.15
C ARG A 256 14.19 28.49 -14.42
N VAL A 257 13.81 27.81 -13.34
CA VAL A 257 12.60 28.10 -12.58
C VAL A 257 13.01 28.55 -11.19
N SER A 258 12.82 29.85 -10.92
CA SER A 258 12.94 30.42 -9.59
C SER A 258 11.73 30.05 -8.73
N GLU A 259 11.93 29.99 -7.41
CA GLU A 259 10.83 29.84 -6.47
C GLU A 259 9.90 31.06 -6.53
N PHE A 260 8.60 30.84 -6.47
CA PHE A 260 7.63 31.95 -6.39
C PHE A 260 7.35 32.35 -4.93
N THR A 261 7.68 31.48 -3.98
CA THR A 261 7.49 31.71 -2.55
C THR A 261 8.38 30.81 -1.72
N ARG A 262 8.66 31.23 -0.48
CA ARG A 262 9.48 30.53 0.48
C ARG A 262 8.83 30.57 1.86
N LEU A 263 8.74 29.41 2.50
CA LEU A 263 8.23 29.26 3.86
C LEU A 263 9.40 29.05 4.81
N GLN A 264 9.48 29.87 5.85
CA GLN A 264 10.49 29.75 6.89
C GLN A 264 9.93 28.94 8.05
N ILE A 265 10.52 27.78 8.31
CA ILE A 265 10.32 27.08 9.58
C ILE A 265 11.42 27.58 10.52
N ASP A 266 11.03 28.09 11.69
CA ASP A 266 11.93 28.75 12.66
C ASP A 266 13.24 27.97 12.87
N PRO A 267 14.42 28.59 12.64
CA PRO A 267 15.72 27.94 12.82
C PRO A 267 16.10 27.67 14.28
N ALA A 268 15.42 28.27 15.26
CA ALA A 268 15.78 28.19 16.69
C ALA A 268 15.69 26.77 17.27
N LYS A 269 14.94 25.87 16.62
CA LYS A 269 14.98 24.43 16.88
C LYS A 269 15.53 23.73 15.63
N LYS A 270 16.80 23.30 15.70
CA LYS A 270 17.42 22.34 14.77
C LYS A 270 16.77 20.95 14.90
N THR A 271 15.45 20.85 14.87
CA THR A 271 14.79 19.55 14.77
C THR A 271 15.08 19.01 13.38
N ARG A 272 15.76 17.85 13.33
CA ARG A 272 16.14 17.11 12.11
C ARG A 272 14.93 16.54 11.33
N ASN A 273 13.71 16.86 11.77
CA ASN A 273 12.48 16.18 11.37
C ASN A 273 11.44 17.18 10.86
N ARG A 274 11.84 17.99 9.87
CA ARG A 274 10.92 18.83 9.10
C ARG A 274 10.27 17.97 8.02
N TYR A 275 8.95 18.09 7.87
CA TYR A 275 8.18 17.33 6.89
C TYR A 275 7.16 18.25 6.26
N SER A 276 6.98 18.20 4.94
CA SER A 276 5.79 18.76 4.33
C SER A 276 5.20 17.77 3.35
N LYS A 277 3.89 17.87 3.17
CA LYS A 277 3.14 17.07 2.22
C LYS A 277 2.00 17.88 1.66
N PHE A 278 1.84 17.85 0.34
CA PHE A 278 0.61 18.31 -0.28
C PHE A 278 -0.53 17.35 0.07
N LEU A 279 -1.60 17.91 0.61
CA LEU A 279 -2.84 17.21 0.92
C LEU A 279 -3.79 17.20 -0.29
N SER A 280 -3.70 18.21 -1.16
CA SER A 280 -4.44 18.35 -2.42
C SER A 280 -3.55 19.07 -3.45
N SER A 281 -4.13 19.61 -4.52
CA SER A 281 -3.41 20.44 -5.51
C SER A 281 -2.90 21.77 -4.94
N ASP A 282 -3.57 22.25 -3.91
CA ASP A 282 -3.49 23.62 -3.37
C ASP A 282 -3.39 23.66 -1.84
N LEU A 283 -3.39 22.52 -1.15
CA LEU A 283 -3.30 22.48 0.31
C LEU A 283 -2.00 21.80 0.73
N LEU A 284 -1.20 22.49 1.55
CA LEU A 284 0.09 22.02 2.04
C LEU A 284 0.08 21.88 3.56
N ALA A 285 0.45 20.70 4.06
CA ALA A 285 0.70 20.47 5.47
C ALA A 285 2.19 20.50 5.77
N ILE A 286 2.58 21.14 6.87
CA ILE A 286 3.97 21.31 7.30
C ILE A 286 4.09 20.89 8.77
N GLY A 287 4.89 19.87 9.03
CA GLY A 287 5.34 19.52 10.37
C GLY A 287 6.43 20.48 10.82
N THR A 288 6.11 21.38 11.74
CA THR A 288 7.05 22.42 12.24
C THR A 288 7.95 21.90 13.35
N GLY A 289 7.52 20.84 14.04
CA GLY A 289 8.18 20.30 15.23
C GLY A 289 8.05 21.20 16.47
N ARG A 290 7.25 22.26 16.42
CA ARG A 290 6.92 23.11 17.58
C ARG A 290 5.75 22.51 18.35
N ILE A 291 5.58 22.87 19.63
CA ILE A 291 4.49 22.32 20.45
C ILE A 291 3.18 23.06 20.14
N ASP A 292 3.26 24.37 19.97
CA ASP A 292 2.08 25.23 19.78
C ASP A 292 1.45 25.07 18.39
N ASP A 293 2.24 24.71 17.38
CA ASP A 293 1.82 24.63 15.98
C ASP A 293 2.50 23.44 15.26
N ALA A 294 2.51 22.27 15.90
CA ALA A 294 3.25 21.10 15.44
C ALA A 294 2.98 20.72 13.98
N ILE A 295 1.74 20.93 13.52
CA ILE A 295 1.39 20.92 12.10
C ILE A 295 0.73 22.25 11.74
N THR A 296 1.23 22.90 10.69
CA THR A 296 0.59 24.04 10.03
C THR A 296 0.00 23.60 8.70
N ILE A 297 -1.21 24.06 8.41
CA ILE A 297 -1.92 23.83 7.17
C ILE A 297 -2.03 25.16 6.44
N SER A 298 -1.63 25.16 5.16
CA SER A 298 -1.61 26.36 4.35
C SER A 298 -2.20 26.11 2.98
N SER A 299 -3.07 27.01 2.53
CA SER A 299 -3.48 27.10 1.13
C SER A 299 -2.35 27.71 0.30
N VAL A 300 -2.09 27.09 -0.84
CA VAL A 300 -1.03 27.42 -1.79
C VAL A 300 -1.68 27.67 -3.14
N THR A 301 -1.47 28.88 -3.65
CA THR A 301 -1.76 29.25 -5.02
C THR A 301 -0.44 29.42 -5.78
N ASN A 302 -0.49 29.59 -7.10
CA ASN A 302 0.72 29.80 -7.92
C ASN A 302 1.50 31.09 -7.58
N GLU A 303 0.94 31.97 -6.74
CA GLU A 303 1.54 33.26 -6.40
C GLU A 303 1.70 33.49 -4.90
N ARG A 304 0.88 32.83 -4.06
CA ARG A 304 0.78 33.14 -2.64
C ARG A 304 0.54 31.89 -1.79
N VAL A 305 0.98 31.97 -0.55
CA VAL A 305 0.68 31.00 0.50
C VAL A 305 -0.05 31.73 1.62
N SER A 306 -1.17 31.16 2.08
CA SER A 306 -1.91 31.62 3.25
C SER A 306 -2.00 30.49 4.26
N GLN A 307 -1.77 30.80 5.53
CA GLN A 307 -1.96 29.83 6.61
C GLN A 307 -3.45 29.73 6.95
N ASP A 308 -3.98 28.51 6.97
CA ASP A 308 -5.39 28.25 7.19
C ASP A 308 -5.65 27.71 8.61
N ARG A 309 -4.78 26.84 9.12
CA ARG A 309 -4.96 26.19 10.43
C ARG A 309 -3.64 25.78 11.05
N GLU A 310 -3.60 25.76 12.39
CA GLU A 310 -2.53 25.15 13.18
C GLU A 310 -3.12 24.03 14.04
N ILE A 311 -2.31 23.00 14.26
CA ILE A 311 -2.63 21.84 15.11
C ILE A 311 -1.57 21.78 16.19
N SER A 312 -2.01 21.92 17.44
CA SER A 312 -1.14 22.01 18.62
C SER A 312 -1.04 20.68 19.34
N LEU A 313 0.07 20.47 20.06
CA LEU A 313 0.30 19.24 20.83
C LEU A 313 -0.24 19.27 22.25
N HIS A 314 -0.59 20.45 22.77
CA HIS A 314 -1.08 20.61 24.14
C HIS A 314 -2.35 19.79 24.42
N GLN A 315 -3.12 19.49 23.38
CA GLN A 315 -4.41 18.79 23.48
C GLN A 315 -4.34 17.35 22.93
N VAL A 316 -3.15 16.89 22.52
CA VAL A 316 -2.96 15.53 22.03
C VAL A 316 -2.74 14.60 23.21
N ASP A 317 -3.60 13.58 23.36
CA ASP A 317 -3.40 12.53 24.35
C ASP A 317 -2.10 11.78 24.04
N TYR A 318 -1.10 11.98 24.90
CA TYR A 318 0.09 11.15 24.95
C TYR A 318 -0.17 10.09 26.02
N GLU A 319 -0.65 8.93 25.61
CA GLU A 319 -0.34 7.71 26.33
C GLU A 319 1.19 7.54 26.30
N ARG A 320 1.85 8.12 27.30
CA ARG A 320 3.28 7.92 27.53
C ARG A 320 3.41 6.62 28.29
N LEU A 321 4.07 5.64 27.68
CA LEU A 321 4.57 4.47 28.43
C LEU A 321 5.45 4.92 29.62
N ASN A 322 6.07 6.09 29.53
CA ASN A 322 6.82 6.71 30.62
C ASN A 322 6.46 8.22 30.77
N PRO A 323 5.79 8.64 31.85
CA PRO A 323 5.44 10.03 32.11
C PRO A 323 6.63 11.02 32.06
N SER A 324 7.85 10.53 32.37
CA SER A 324 9.09 11.33 32.36
C SER A 324 9.71 11.53 30.98
N ALA A 325 9.23 10.84 29.94
CA ALA A 325 9.73 11.02 28.58
C ALA A 325 9.31 12.39 28.01
N ALA A 326 10.25 13.07 27.35
CA ALA A 326 9.99 14.34 26.68
C ALA A 326 8.93 14.19 25.57
N ILE A 327 8.02 15.17 25.47
CA ILE A 327 7.06 15.27 24.37
C ILE A 327 7.84 15.41 23.07
N LYS A 328 7.62 14.47 22.14
CA LYS A 328 8.21 14.53 20.80
C LYS A 328 7.21 15.13 19.85
N SER A 329 7.41 16.41 19.53
CA SER A 329 6.55 17.20 18.66
C SER A 329 6.79 17.01 17.16
N ASP A 330 7.80 16.22 16.81
CA ASP A 330 8.17 15.96 15.43
C ASP A 330 7.06 15.18 14.70
N VAL A 331 6.81 15.57 13.45
CA VAL A 331 5.94 14.84 12.53
C VAL A 331 6.80 14.31 11.40
N ASN A 332 6.86 12.99 11.29
CA ASN A 332 7.81 12.30 10.42
C ASN A 332 7.20 11.84 9.10
N ALA A 333 5.88 11.75 9.04
CA ALA A 333 5.13 11.35 7.85
C ALA A 333 3.74 12.01 7.84
N ILE A 334 3.26 12.41 6.66
CA ILE A 334 1.92 12.92 6.44
C ILE A 334 1.40 12.31 5.13
N ALA A 335 0.13 11.92 5.08
CA ALA A 335 -0.49 11.42 3.86
C ALA A 335 -1.99 11.77 3.76
N PRO A 336 -2.46 12.29 2.60
CA PRO A 336 -3.88 12.62 2.42
C PRO A 336 -4.75 11.38 2.27
N LEU A 337 -5.94 11.40 2.88
CA LEU A 337 -6.97 10.35 2.72
C LEU A 337 -8.11 10.76 1.79
N SER A 338 -8.30 12.07 1.58
CA SER A 338 -9.29 12.60 0.65
C SER A 338 -8.62 13.38 -0.48
N ALA A 339 -9.21 13.35 -1.68
CA ALA A 339 -8.73 14.14 -2.81
C ALA A 339 -8.77 15.67 -2.54
N THR A 340 -9.64 16.10 -1.63
CA THR A 340 -9.76 17.49 -1.18
C THR A 340 -8.71 17.91 -0.16
N GLY A 341 -7.89 16.98 0.35
CA GLY A 341 -6.92 17.23 1.42
C GLY A 341 -7.51 17.51 2.80
N GLN A 342 -8.83 17.54 2.95
CA GLN A 342 -9.50 17.85 4.21
C GLN A 342 -9.33 16.78 5.29
N VAL A 343 -9.07 15.54 4.89
CA VAL A 343 -8.81 14.43 5.80
C VAL A 343 -7.45 13.84 5.50
N PHE A 344 -6.60 13.68 6.51
CA PHE A 344 -5.24 13.16 6.34
C PHE A 344 -4.74 12.41 7.57
N LEU A 345 -3.68 11.63 7.40
CA LEU A 345 -2.97 10.92 8.46
C LEU A 345 -1.64 11.60 8.73
N ALA A 346 -1.23 11.67 10.00
CA ALA A 346 0.10 12.13 10.39
C ALA A 346 0.76 11.15 11.36
N GLY A 347 2.02 10.82 11.12
CA GLY A 347 2.87 9.96 11.95
C GLY A 347 3.72 10.83 12.86
N TRP A 348 3.43 10.77 14.15
CA TRP A 348 4.04 11.62 15.16
C TRP A 348 5.27 10.96 15.80
N GLY A 349 6.12 11.77 16.43
CA GLY A 349 7.34 11.31 17.09
C GLY A 349 7.12 10.37 18.28
N ASP A 350 5.87 10.24 18.73
CA ASP A 350 5.41 9.30 19.74
C ASP A 350 4.99 7.93 19.18
N ARG A 351 5.28 7.70 17.88
CA ARG A 351 5.05 6.44 17.15
C ARG A 351 3.57 6.17 16.82
N ALA A 352 2.65 7.05 17.21
CA ALA A 352 1.26 6.95 16.82
C ALA A 352 1.00 7.61 15.47
N VAL A 353 0.06 7.03 14.72
CA VAL A 353 -0.54 7.67 13.55
C VAL A 353 -1.87 8.26 13.97
N ARG A 354 -2.12 9.53 13.64
CA ARG A 354 -3.36 10.22 13.98
C ARG A 354 -4.12 10.61 12.72
N LEU A 355 -5.43 10.43 12.75
CA LEU A 355 -6.38 10.89 11.74
C LEU A 355 -6.80 12.32 12.04
N HIS A 356 -6.65 13.19 11.07
CA HIS A 356 -6.99 14.60 11.14
C HIS A 356 -8.12 14.92 10.17
N ASP A 357 -9.13 15.66 10.63
CA ASP A 357 -10.19 16.22 9.78
C ASP A 357 -10.22 17.74 9.98
N LEU A 358 -9.87 18.47 8.93
CA LEU A 358 -9.78 19.93 8.95
C LEU A 358 -11.13 20.62 9.17
N ARG A 359 -12.23 19.91 8.93
CA ARG A 359 -13.60 20.40 9.13
C ARG A 359 -14.07 20.24 10.57
N SER A 360 -13.36 19.43 11.36
CA SER A 360 -13.62 19.23 12.78
C SER A 360 -12.81 20.20 13.62
N HIS A 361 -13.34 20.60 14.78
CA HIS A 361 -12.62 21.42 15.75
C HIS A 361 -11.62 20.60 16.58
N LYS A 362 -11.67 19.26 16.51
CA LYS A 362 -10.73 18.40 17.23
C LYS A 362 -9.34 18.48 16.60
N GLU A 363 -8.31 18.32 17.43
CA GLU A 363 -6.93 18.19 16.96
C GLU A 363 -6.65 16.85 16.28
N HIS A 364 -7.45 15.82 16.55
CA HIS A 364 -7.46 14.56 15.81
C HIS A 364 -8.77 13.80 16.07
N GLU A 365 -9.18 12.96 15.14
CA GLU A 365 -10.39 12.13 15.23
C GLU A 365 -10.13 10.72 15.74
N MET A 366 -8.96 10.16 15.43
CA MET A 366 -8.61 8.79 15.79
C MET A 366 -7.09 8.61 15.93
N ILE A 367 -6.68 7.68 16.79
CA ILE A 367 -5.28 7.29 17.01
C ILE A 367 -5.11 5.81 16.63
N TYR A 368 -4.05 5.53 15.90
CA TYR A 368 -3.61 4.19 15.53
C TYR A 368 -2.20 3.95 16.06
N ARG A 369 -2.02 2.88 16.83
CA ARG A 369 -0.75 2.54 17.47
C ARG A 369 -0.53 1.05 17.47
N ASP A 370 0.72 0.64 17.25
CA ASP A 370 1.16 -0.71 17.50
C ASP A 370 1.92 -0.73 18.82
N PRO A 371 1.37 -1.34 19.89
CA PRO A 371 1.99 -1.31 21.21
C PRO A 371 3.27 -2.15 21.29
N THR A 372 3.56 -2.96 20.27
CA THR A 372 4.71 -3.88 20.27
C THR A 372 5.92 -3.34 19.53
N ASP A 373 5.77 -2.22 18.83
CA ASP A 373 6.83 -1.60 18.05
C ASP A 373 7.11 -0.16 18.48
N ASP A 374 8.36 0.02 18.91
CA ASP A 374 8.90 1.24 19.50
C ASP A 374 9.60 2.17 18.50
N ASN A 375 9.58 1.80 17.23
CA ASN A 375 10.22 2.55 16.15
C ASN A 375 9.33 3.73 15.68
N PRO A 376 9.94 4.85 15.26
CA PRO A 376 9.20 5.99 14.70
C PRO A 376 8.53 5.62 13.38
N ILE A 377 7.48 6.35 13.01
CA ILE A 377 6.83 6.19 11.70
C ILE A 377 7.58 6.99 10.65
N TYR A 378 8.05 6.35 9.57
CA TYR A 378 8.83 7.02 8.51
C TYR A 378 7.99 7.32 7.26
N CYS A 379 7.01 6.48 6.94
CA CYS A 379 6.09 6.73 5.84
C CYS A 379 4.70 6.17 6.14
N ILE A 380 3.70 6.80 5.53
CA ILE A 380 2.29 6.40 5.60
C ILE A 380 1.79 6.31 4.15
N HIS A 381 1.12 5.21 3.83
CA HIS A 381 0.53 4.96 2.53
C HIS A 381 -0.97 4.66 2.68
N PRO A 382 -1.84 5.64 2.40
CA PRO A 382 -3.27 5.42 2.20
C PRO A 382 -3.47 4.30 1.19
N PHE A 383 -4.19 3.25 1.59
CA PHE A 383 -4.48 2.13 0.72
C PHE A 383 -5.98 1.98 0.59
N THR A 384 -6.54 2.70 -0.38
CA THR A 384 -7.98 3.01 -0.47
C THR A 384 -8.47 3.89 0.70
N HIS A 385 -9.78 4.10 0.80
CA HIS A 385 -10.39 4.84 1.90
C HIS A 385 -10.61 4.00 3.17
N ASN A 386 -10.28 2.70 3.15
CA ASN A 386 -10.59 1.74 4.22
C ASN A 386 -9.38 1.27 5.02
N ARG A 387 -8.18 1.54 4.53
CA ARG A 387 -6.93 1.02 5.09
C ARG A 387 -5.81 2.00 4.86
N PHE A 388 -4.78 1.88 5.68
CA PHE A 388 -3.48 2.44 5.37
C PHE A 388 -2.38 1.50 5.84
N ILE A 389 -1.22 1.68 5.22
CA ILE A 389 -0.01 0.93 5.48
C ILE A 389 1.03 1.90 6.01
N VAL A 390 1.81 1.47 6.99
CA VAL A 390 2.81 2.30 7.66
C VAL A 390 4.15 1.61 7.63
N GLY A 391 5.19 2.39 7.30
CA GLY A 391 6.57 1.96 7.31
C GLY A 391 7.26 2.40 8.58
N SER A 392 7.82 1.44 9.31
CA SER A 392 8.52 1.71 10.56
C SER A 392 9.96 2.16 10.32
N GLY A 393 10.51 2.95 11.23
CA GLY A 393 11.88 3.47 11.19
C GLY A 393 12.97 2.44 11.50
N GLY A 394 12.59 1.20 11.79
CA GLY A 394 13.50 0.10 12.09
C GLY A 394 12.85 -1.27 11.93
N GLU A 395 13.65 -2.32 12.10
CA GLU A 395 13.23 -3.73 12.08
C GLU A 395 12.61 -4.24 10.77
N ALA A 396 12.68 -3.45 9.69
CA ALA A 396 12.06 -3.72 8.40
C ALA A 396 10.55 -3.99 8.50
N LEU A 397 9.86 -3.24 9.36
CA LEU A 397 8.47 -3.52 9.70
C LEU A 397 7.47 -2.70 8.87
N VAL A 398 6.50 -3.39 8.30
CA VAL A 398 5.30 -2.82 7.66
C VAL A 398 4.08 -3.14 8.51
N LYS A 399 3.28 -2.12 8.83
CA LYS A 399 2.07 -2.22 9.65
C LYS A 399 0.84 -1.90 8.81
N ILE A 400 -0.19 -2.73 8.88
CA ILE A 400 -1.49 -2.46 8.23
C ILE A 400 -2.51 -2.08 9.30
N PHE A 401 -3.28 -1.01 9.08
CA PHE A 401 -4.31 -0.52 10.00
C PHE A 401 -5.68 -0.41 9.32
N ASP A 402 -6.75 -0.66 10.08
CA ASP A 402 -8.15 -0.58 9.64
C ASP A 402 -8.74 0.84 9.83
N LEU A 403 -9.19 1.50 8.74
CA LEU A 403 -9.93 2.78 8.79
C LEU A 403 -11.46 2.61 8.71
N ARG A 404 -11.97 1.40 8.45
CA ARG A 404 -13.40 1.14 8.32
C ARG A 404 -14.04 1.34 9.68
N MET A 405 -14.95 2.30 9.73
CA MET A 405 -15.98 2.38 10.77
C MET A 405 -16.99 1.23 10.57
N ASP A 406 -18.17 1.31 11.21
CA ASP A 406 -19.31 0.41 10.97
C ASP A 406 -19.79 0.35 9.50
N ARG A 407 -19.28 1.24 8.64
CA ARG A 407 -19.65 1.40 7.22
C ARG A 407 -18.43 1.23 6.32
N GLY A 408 -18.31 0.06 5.69
CA GLY A 408 -17.35 -0.21 4.63
C GLY A 408 -17.54 -1.61 4.06
N TYR A 409 -17.13 -1.85 2.82
CA TYR A 409 -17.27 -3.16 2.20
C TYR A 409 -16.56 -4.23 3.04
N SER A 410 -17.27 -5.33 3.28
CA SER A 410 -16.76 -6.53 3.95
C SER A 410 -17.12 -7.74 3.10
N TYR A 411 -16.14 -8.54 2.70
CA TYR A 411 -16.44 -9.79 1.99
C TYR A 411 -17.23 -10.77 2.87
N LEU A 412 -17.19 -10.60 4.20
CA LEU A 412 -17.96 -11.42 5.13
C LEU A 412 -19.48 -11.13 5.05
N ASP A 413 -19.90 -10.00 4.50
CA ASP A 413 -21.33 -9.67 4.34
C ASP A 413 -22.02 -10.58 3.32
N SER A 414 -21.25 -11.29 2.48
CA SER A 414 -21.79 -12.32 1.59
C SER A 414 -22.03 -13.65 2.28
N LYS A 415 -21.50 -13.86 3.49
CA LYS A 415 -21.82 -15.08 4.25
C LYS A 415 -23.27 -14.97 4.71
N PRO A 416 -24.11 -15.99 4.49
CA PRO A 416 -25.47 -15.96 5.02
C PRO A 416 -25.36 -15.82 6.53
N SER A 417 -25.71 -14.63 7.04
CA SER A 417 -25.94 -14.48 8.45
C SER A 417 -27.01 -15.51 8.78
N ILE A 418 -26.68 -16.52 9.59
CA ILE A 418 -27.68 -17.35 10.26
C ILE A 418 -28.31 -16.42 11.31
N ARG A 419 -29.06 -15.42 10.83
CA ARG A 419 -29.97 -14.65 11.66
C ARG A 419 -31.03 -15.65 12.07
N ARG A 420 -31.13 -15.88 13.38
CA ARG A 420 -32.19 -16.65 14.00
C ARG A 420 -33.52 -16.22 13.38
N PHE A 421 -34.11 -17.05 12.53
CA PHE A 421 -35.56 -17.11 12.50
C PHE A 421 -35.91 -17.55 13.91
N ALA A 422 -36.42 -16.60 14.72
CA ALA A 422 -36.96 -16.91 16.01
C ALA A 422 -37.94 -18.06 15.80
N ARG A 423 -37.59 -19.25 16.31
CA ARG A 423 -38.51 -20.38 16.33
C ARG A 423 -39.73 -19.87 17.09
N PRO A 424 -40.95 -19.93 16.52
CA PRO A 424 -42.14 -19.56 17.28
C PRO A 424 -42.17 -20.40 18.55
N PRO A 425 -42.57 -19.82 19.70
CA PRO A 425 -42.52 -20.52 20.98
C PRO A 425 -43.34 -21.81 20.85
N GLN A 426 -42.67 -22.95 21.04
CA GLN A 426 -43.38 -24.23 21.10
C GLN A 426 -44.24 -24.24 22.38
N PRO A 427 -45.50 -24.68 22.31
CA PRO A 427 -46.33 -24.84 23.49
C PRO A 427 -45.75 -25.95 24.40
N PRO A 428 -45.97 -25.87 25.72
CA PRO A 428 -45.41 -26.83 26.66
C PRO A 428 -46.10 -28.19 26.49
N THR A 429 -45.39 -29.18 25.95
CA THR A 429 -45.86 -30.57 25.94
C THR A 429 -45.25 -31.31 27.12
N ASN A 430 -46.12 -31.65 28.07
CA ASN A 430 -45.89 -32.57 29.17
C ASN A 430 -45.48 -33.97 28.69
N GLY A 431 -44.58 -34.60 29.47
CA GLY A 431 -44.56 -36.03 29.80
C GLY A 431 -44.44 -37.07 28.68
N GLY A 432 -43.34 -37.84 28.68
CA GLY A 432 -43.29 -39.10 27.94
C GLY A 432 -41.88 -39.65 27.72
N THR A 433 -41.42 -40.49 28.64
CA THR A 433 -40.29 -41.41 28.51
C THR A 433 -40.42 -42.34 27.30
N THR A 434 -39.36 -42.48 26.48
CA THR A 434 -38.59 -43.73 26.24
C THR A 434 -37.65 -43.67 25.01
N LEU A 435 -36.40 -44.11 25.25
CA LEU A 435 -35.49 -44.90 24.40
C LEU A 435 -35.11 -44.40 22.97
N THR A 436 -33.86 -43.93 22.83
CA THR A 436 -32.90 -44.37 21.79
C THR A 436 -31.51 -43.79 22.06
N THR A 437 -30.67 -44.54 22.76
CA THR A 437 -29.27 -44.26 23.07
C THR A 437 -28.37 -44.83 21.97
N ALA A 438 -28.09 -44.06 20.91
CA ALA A 438 -26.97 -44.30 19.98
C ALA A 438 -26.66 -43.13 19.02
N ALA A 439 -27.48 -42.07 18.96
CA ALA A 439 -27.27 -40.94 18.04
C ALA A 439 -26.71 -39.67 18.71
N THR A 440 -26.49 -39.68 20.04
CA THR A 440 -26.33 -38.46 20.85
C THR A 440 -24.87 -37.98 20.99
N THR A 441 -23.89 -38.75 20.55
CA THR A 441 -22.46 -38.37 20.67
C THR A 441 -21.96 -37.60 19.44
N ARG A 442 -22.56 -37.83 18.26
CA ARG A 442 -22.17 -37.15 17.00
C ARG A 442 -22.82 -35.77 16.87
N THR A 443 -24.05 -35.61 17.36
CA THR A 443 -24.79 -34.33 17.39
C THR A 443 -24.22 -33.37 18.41
N LYS A 444 -23.80 -33.82 19.60
CA LYS A 444 -23.18 -32.93 20.60
C LYS A 444 -21.80 -32.40 20.18
N ALA A 445 -21.06 -33.14 19.36
CA ALA A 445 -19.80 -32.68 18.76
C ALA A 445 -20.04 -31.64 17.66
N ILE A 446 -21.05 -31.86 16.81
CA ILE A 446 -21.46 -30.91 15.76
C ILE A 446 -22.09 -29.64 16.38
N ASP A 447 -22.88 -29.75 17.44
CA ASP A 447 -23.48 -28.60 18.13
C ASP A 447 -22.43 -27.80 18.93
N LYS A 448 -21.40 -28.44 19.49
CA LYS A 448 -20.24 -27.74 20.06
C LYS A 448 -19.40 -27.04 18.99
N LEU A 449 -19.17 -27.69 17.85
CA LEU A 449 -18.45 -27.09 16.71
C LEU A 449 -19.23 -25.91 16.14
N ASN A 450 -20.54 -26.04 15.99
CA ASN A 450 -21.43 -24.96 15.55
C ASN A 450 -21.50 -23.82 16.58
N HIS A 451 -21.57 -24.10 17.89
CA HIS A 451 -21.50 -23.04 18.91
C HIS A 451 -20.15 -22.31 18.93
N GLN A 452 -19.03 -23.01 18.68
CA GLN A 452 -17.70 -22.38 18.54
C GLN A 452 -17.60 -21.54 17.25
N LEU A 453 -18.12 -22.05 16.12
CA LEU A 453 -18.21 -21.33 14.85
C LEU A 453 -19.12 -20.09 14.94
N HIS A 454 -20.20 -20.15 15.71
CA HIS A 454 -21.17 -19.06 15.89
C HIS A 454 -20.64 -17.92 16.77
N HIS A 455 -19.78 -18.20 17.75
CA HIS A 455 -19.08 -17.14 18.48
C HIS A 455 -17.98 -16.49 17.62
N LEU A 456 -17.22 -17.28 16.85
CA LEU A 456 -16.18 -16.77 15.96
C LEU A 456 -16.72 -15.91 14.80
N SER A 457 -17.90 -16.24 14.25
CA SER A 457 -18.46 -15.52 13.10
C SER A 457 -19.05 -14.14 13.41
N LEU A 458 -19.27 -13.81 14.70
CA LEU A 458 -19.72 -12.48 15.14
C LEU A 458 -18.61 -11.67 15.79
N THR A 459 -17.45 -12.29 16.07
CA THR A 459 -16.33 -11.68 16.80
C THR A 459 -14.95 -11.97 16.21
N THR A 460 -14.81 -12.33 14.94
CA THR A 460 -13.52 -12.15 14.24
C THR A 460 -13.26 -10.66 14.16
N THR A 461 -12.77 -10.08 15.27
CA THR A 461 -12.08 -8.81 15.29
C THR A 461 -11.06 -8.90 14.17
N ARG A 462 -11.11 -7.93 13.25
CA ARG A 462 -10.18 -7.87 12.12
C ARG A 462 -8.81 -7.53 12.71
N LYS A 463 -8.09 -8.56 13.12
CA LYS A 463 -6.85 -8.40 13.87
C LYS A 463 -5.85 -7.70 12.98
N GLU A 464 -5.24 -6.66 13.50
CA GLU A 464 -4.23 -5.95 12.73
C GLU A 464 -2.92 -6.74 12.72
N VAL A 465 -2.16 -6.62 11.64
CA VAL A 465 -0.94 -7.38 11.41
C VAL A 465 0.24 -6.45 11.15
N SER A 466 1.41 -6.86 11.64
CA SER A 466 2.69 -6.25 11.33
C SER A 466 3.59 -7.31 10.67
N ILE A 467 4.21 -6.95 9.56
CA ILE A 467 4.92 -7.87 8.65
C ILE A 467 6.38 -7.44 8.54
N TYR A 468 7.29 -8.40 8.66
CA TYR A 468 8.71 -8.21 8.49
C TYR A 468 9.12 -8.34 7.02
N LEU A 469 9.75 -7.30 6.49
CA LEU A 469 10.40 -7.25 5.19
C LEU A 469 11.91 -7.51 5.31
N SER A 470 12.28 -8.49 6.14
CA SER A 470 13.67 -8.71 6.54
C SER A 470 14.51 -9.54 5.56
N HIS A 471 14.06 -9.72 4.33
CA HIS A 471 14.82 -10.50 3.36
C HIS A 471 16.05 -9.71 2.89
N PRO A 472 17.21 -10.35 2.70
CA PRO A 472 18.37 -9.67 2.14
C PRO A 472 18.07 -9.29 0.69
N ALA A 473 18.41 -8.05 0.31
CA ALA A 473 18.26 -7.60 -1.07
C ALA A 473 19.07 -8.50 -2.03
N PRO A 474 18.56 -8.76 -3.25
CA PRO A 474 19.34 -9.40 -4.30
C PRO A 474 20.60 -8.57 -4.56
N THR A 475 21.74 -9.24 -4.78
CA THR A 475 22.98 -8.53 -5.09
C THR A 475 22.82 -7.70 -6.36
N THR A 476 23.02 -6.39 -6.26
CA THR A 476 23.05 -5.46 -7.38
C THR A 476 24.26 -5.70 -8.29
N TYR A 477 24.21 -5.14 -9.50
CA TYR A 477 25.14 -5.35 -10.62
C TYR A 477 26.63 -5.07 -10.34
N HIS A 478 26.99 -4.47 -9.21
CA HIS A 478 28.35 -3.94 -8.98
C HIS A 478 29.09 -4.41 -7.72
N GLN A 479 28.54 -5.32 -6.89
CA GLN A 479 29.29 -5.79 -5.70
C GLN A 479 29.71 -7.27 -5.76
N PRO A 480 31.02 -7.57 -5.73
CA PRO A 480 31.49 -8.92 -5.44
C PRO A 480 31.10 -9.31 -4.01
N ARG A 481 30.68 -10.57 -3.89
CA ARG A 481 30.03 -11.16 -2.73
C ARG A 481 30.98 -11.23 -1.53
N ASN A 482 30.76 -10.41 -0.50
CA ASN A 482 31.26 -10.73 0.84
C ASN A 482 30.21 -11.60 1.53
N ILE A 483 30.44 -12.93 1.53
CA ILE A 483 29.51 -13.97 2.02
C ILE A 483 29.13 -13.76 3.51
N GLN A 484 29.88 -12.96 4.25
CA GLN A 484 29.63 -12.64 5.66
C GLN A 484 28.44 -11.70 5.92
N ASN A 485 27.87 -11.04 4.90
CA ASN A 485 26.79 -10.04 5.04
C ASN A 485 25.39 -10.52 4.60
N GLN A 486 25.08 -11.82 4.66
CA GLN A 486 23.69 -12.31 4.45
C GLN A 486 22.79 -12.09 5.69
N ARG A 487 22.96 -10.97 6.39
CA ARG A 487 22.10 -10.66 7.53
C ARG A 487 20.71 -10.23 7.02
N PRO A 488 19.63 -10.65 7.68
CA PRO A 488 18.29 -10.13 7.40
C PRO A 488 18.28 -8.61 7.44
N TYR A 489 17.55 -7.99 6.52
CA TYR A 489 17.33 -6.54 6.56
C TYR A 489 16.59 -6.16 7.85
N ARG A 490 17.09 -5.13 8.54
CA ARG A 490 16.55 -4.64 9.83
C ARG A 490 16.43 -3.12 9.85
N GLY A 491 16.58 -2.47 8.69
CA GLY A 491 16.52 -1.01 8.57
C GLY A 491 15.08 -0.49 8.50
N ALA A 492 14.96 0.78 8.13
CA ALA A 492 13.68 1.46 8.01
C ALA A 492 12.94 1.15 6.70
N ILE A 493 11.63 1.30 6.71
CA ILE A 493 10.83 1.41 5.50
C ILE A 493 10.66 2.91 5.20
N TYR A 494 11.38 3.41 4.20
CA TYR A 494 11.54 4.85 3.98
C TYR A 494 10.40 5.48 3.19
N THR A 495 9.91 4.78 2.16
CA THR A 495 8.93 5.29 1.21
C THR A 495 8.00 4.18 0.75
N MET A 496 6.80 4.55 0.33
CA MET A 496 5.85 3.65 -0.32
C MET A 496 5.09 4.38 -1.41
N SER A 497 4.81 3.69 -2.51
CA SER A 497 3.99 4.21 -3.60
C SER A 497 3.13 3.08 -4.18
N SER A 498 1.93 3.44 -4.65
CA SER A 498 1.05 2.53 -5.40
C SER A 498 0.72 3.17 -6.75
N PRO A 499 0.66 2.39 -7.84
CA PRO A 499 0.41 2.94 -9.17
C PRO A 499 -0.90 3.72 -9.29
N SER A 500 -1.94 3.27 -8.58
CA SER A 500 -3.19 4.02 -8.43
C SER A 500 -3.94 3.58 -7.16
N PRO A 501 -4.97 4.35 -6.74
CA PRO A 501 -5.89 3.93 -5.68
C PRO A 501 -6.60 2.59 -5.94
N SER A 502 -6.62 2.12 -7.18
CA SER A 502 -7.26 0.86 -7.61
C SER A 502 -6.25 -0.30 -7.74
N SER A 503 -4.95 -0.04 -7.68
CA SER A 503 -3.91 -1.06 -7.81
C SER A 503 -3.86 -1.98 -6.58
N PRO A 504 -3.71 -3.30 -6.75
CA PRO A 504 -3.44 -4.24 -5.66
C PRO A 504 -1.97 -4.23 -5.22
N THR A 505 -1.10 -3.42 -5.83
CA THR A 505 0.33 -3.44 -5.59
C THR A 505 0.78 -2.21 -4.82
N VAL A 506 1.64 -2.42 -3.82
CA VAL A 506 2.37 -1.37 -3.10
C VAL A 506 3.87 -1.64 -3.22
N TYR A 507 4.61 -0.65 -3.68
CA TYR A 507 6.06 -0.68 -3.71
C TYR A 507 6.59 -0.03 -2.44
N THR A 508 7.60 -0.65 -1.82
CA THR A 508 8.19 -0.21 -0.56
C THR A 508 9.70 -0.03 -0.72
N GLY A 509 10.21 1.18 -0.46
CA GLY A 509 11.63 1.50 -0.49
C GLY A 509 12.33 1.08 0.80
N VAL A 510 13.31 0.21 0.67
CA VAL A 510 14.23 -0.23 1.74
C VAL A 510 15.64 0.20 1.41
N ALA A 511 16.57 0.13 2.37
CA ALA A 511 17.97 0.32 2.02
C ALA A 511 18.38 -0.71 0.95
N ASP A 512 19.04 -0.24 -0.11
CA ASP A 512 19.56 -1.05 -1.22
C ASP A 512 18.53 -1.73 -2.13
N GLY A 513 17.24 -1.36 -2.05
CA GLY A 513 16.27 -1.89 -3.01
C GLY A 513 14.82 -1.45 -2.84
N VAL A 514 13.98 -1.99 -3.72
CA VAL A 514 12.53 -1.82 -3.69
C VAL A 514 11.91 -3.21 -3.56
N MET A 515 10.97 -3.36 -2.61
CA MET A 515 10.14 -4.55 -2.50
C MET A 515 8.74 -4.25 -3.03
N ARG A 516 8.16 -5.22 -3.70
CA ARG A 516 6.80 -5.21 -4.23
C ARG A 516 5.93 -6.08 -3.33
N LEU A 517 4.82 -5.51 -2.86
CA LEU A 517 3.79 -6.20 -2.08
C LEU A 517 2.50 -6.26 -2.92
N ASP A 518 2.12 -7.46 -3.36
CA ASP A 518 0.90 -7.69 -4.12
C ASP A 518 -0.20 -8.27 -3.22
N PHE A 519 -1.28 -7.51 -3.02
CA PHE A 519 -2.42 -7.92 -2.21
C PHE A 519 -3.38 -8.79 -3.03
N VAL A 520 -3.13 -10.10 -2.98
CA VAL A 520 -3.89 -11.12 -3.70
C VAL A 520 -4.10 -12.33 -2.80
N ALA A 521 -5.33 -12.86 -2.81
CA ALA A 521 -5.71 -13.99 -1.98
C ALA A 521 -5.28 -15.31 -2.62
N SER A 522 -4.86 -16.28 -1.80
CA SER A 522 -4.40 -17.57 -2.32
C SER A 522 -5.54 -18.36 -2.98
N ASP A 523 -6.80 -18.15 -2.58
CA ASP A 523 -7.97 -18.70 -3.28
C ASP A 523 -8.16 -18.10 -4.66
N ASP A 524 -7.88 -16.81 -4.86
CA ASP A 524 -7.95 -16.18 -6.18
C ASP A 524 -6.90 -16.71 -7.16
N LEU A 525 -5.74 -17.14 -6.65
CA LEU A 525 -4.66 -17.67 -7.48
C LEU A 525 -4.81 -19.17 -7.76
N LEU A 526 -5.15 -19.95 -6.73
CA LEU A 526 -5.11 -21.41 -6.78
C LEU A 526 -6.46 -22.05 -7.11
N HIS A 527 -7.58 -21.37 -6.85
CA HIS A 527 -8.91 -21.99 -6.90
C HIS A 527 -9.87 -21.22 -7.83
N GLY A 528 -10.36 -21.89 -8.86
CA GLY A 528 -11.37 -21.38 -9.79
C GLY A 528 -10.83 -21.13 -11.19
N GLY A 529 -11.71 -21.18 -12.20
CA GLY A 529 -11.36 -21.04 -13.63
C GLY A 529 -10.85 -19.65 -14.06
N HIS A 530 -10.50 -18.78 -13.11
CA HIS A 530 -10.08 -17.40 -13.34
C HIS A 530 -8.73 -17.05 -12.69
N GLY A 531 -7.95 -18.02 -12.19
CA GLY A 531 -6.65 -17.75 -11.55
C GLY A 531 -5.68 -16.94 -12.42
N ALA A 532 -5.65 -17.22 -13.72
CA ALA A 532 -4.85 -16.46 -14.69
C ALA A 532 -5.22 -14.97 -14.72
N TRP A 533 -6.51 -14.61 -14.58
CA TRP A 533 -6.98 -13.23 -14.60
C TRP A 533 -6.36 -12.38 -13.47
N TYR A 534 -6.14 -13.00 -12.29
CA TYR A 534 -5.46 -12.36 -11.17
C TYR A 534 -3.93 -12.46 -11.27
N ALA A 535 -3.41 -13.59 -11.75
CA ALA A 535 -1.98 -13.86 -11.76
C ALA A 535 -1.21 -13.10 -12.84
N GLU A 536 -1.76 -12.96 -14.05
CA GLU A 536 -1.07 -12.37 -15.20
C GLU A 536 -0.66 -10.90 -14.97
N PRO A 537 -1.56 -9.98 -14.54
CA PRO A 537 -1.17 -8.58 -14.31
C PRO A 537 -0.08 -8.47 -13.23
N LEU A 538 -0.11 -9.39 -12.27
CA LEU A 538 0.84 -9.46 -11.18
C LEU A 538 2.16 -10.14 -11.59
N ALA A 539 2.27 -10.72 -12.78
CA ALA A 539 3.39 -11.59 -13.16
C ALA A 539 3.60 -12.73 -12.13
N LEU A 540 2.52 -13.45 -11.83
CA LEU A 540 2.47 -14.62 -10.95
C LEU A 540 2.05 -15.89 -11.72
N THR A 541 2.05 -15.85 -13.05
CA THR A 541 1.53 -16.92 -13.92
C THR A 541 2.27 -18.25 -13.74
N ASP A 542 3.57 -18.20 -13.44
CA ASP A 542 4.40 -19.38 -13.15
C ASP A 542 3.89 -20.20 -11.95
N LEU A 543 3.10 -19.59 -11.04
CA LEU A 543 2.46 -20.29 -9.92
C LEU A 543 1.21 -21.05 -10.33
N VAL A 544 0.52 -20.60 -11.39
CA VAL A 544 -0.74 -21.18 -11.87
C VAL A 544 -0.47 -22.30 -12.87
N ALA A 545 0.64 -22.22 -13.61
CA ALA A 545 1.02 -23.20 -14.64
C ALA A 545 1.56 -24.53 -14.09
N SER A 546 1.79 -24.66 -12.78
CA SER A 546 2.23 -25.91 -12.15
C SER A 546 1.06 -26.87 -11.87
N GLU A 547 0.40 -27.34 -12.94
CA GLU A 547 -0.50 -28.50 -12.90
C GLU A 547 0.33 -29.82 -12.89
N PRO A 548 -0.13 -30.89 -12.21
CA PRO A 548 0.70 -32.02 -11.77
C PRO A 548 0.95 -33.12 -12.82
N HIS A 549 1.08 -32.80 -14.11
CA HIS A 549 1.33 -33.78 -15.16
C HIS A 549 2.71 -33.63 -15.81
N HIS A 550 3.76 -34.07 -15.10
CA HIS A 550 4.95 -34.75 -15.64
C HIS A 550 6.07 -34.84 -14.59
N HIS A 551 5.95 -35.79 -13.65
CA HIS A 551 6.94 -36.05 -12.61
C HIS A 551 8.19 -36.85 -13.05
N GLN A 552 8.46 -37.04 -14.34
CA GLN A 552 9.57 -37.91 -14.77
C GLN A 552 10.67 -37.28 -15.63
N GLN A 553 10.61 -35.99 -15.99
CA GLN A 553 11.71 -35.34 -16.72
C GLN A 553 12.43 -34.21 -15.96
N GLN A 554 11.96 -33.83 -14.76
CA GLN A 554 12.58 -32.74 -14.00
C GLN A 554 13.86 -33.12 -13.23
N GLN A 555 14.18 -34.41 -13.06
CA GLN A 555 15.38 -34.81 -12.32
C GLN A 555 16.71 -34.66 -13.10
N GLN A 556 16.68 -34.57 -14.43
CA GLN A 556 17.92 -34.36 -15.22
C GLN A 556 18.22 -32.88 -15.53
N GLN A 557 17.24 -31.97 -15.45
CA GLN A 557 17.49 -30.53 -15.60
C GLN A 557 17.83 -29.81 -14.28
N GLN A 558 17.71 -30.46 -13.12
CA GLN A 558 18.08 -29.87 -11.83
C GLN A 558 19.61 -29.79 -11.60
N LYS A 559 20.43 -30.54 -12.34
CA LYS A 559 21.90 -30.53 -12.17
C LYS A 559 22.61 -29.36 -12.89
N SER A 560 21.93 -28.58 -13.74
CA SER A 560 22.52 -27.42 -14.43
C SER A 560 22.11 -26.05 -13.86
N ARG A 561 21.23 -25.98 -12.85
CA ARG A 561 20.88 -24.73 -12.17
C ARG A 561 21.97 -24.31 -11.17
N ARG A 562 23.11 -23.86 -11.70
CA ARG A 562 24.05 -22.99 -10.96
C ARG A 562 23.27 -21.79 -10.41
N ARG A 563 23.10 -21.76 -9.07
CA ARG A 563 22.97 -20.58 -8.19
C ARG A 563 22.65 -19.24 -8.89
N ARG A 564 21.42 -19.06 -9.36
CA ARG A 564 20.82 -17.73 -9.53
C ARG A 564 19.68 -17.66 -8.53
N TYR A 565 19.74 -16.74 -7.56
CA TYR A 565 18.53 -16.34 -6.83
C TYR A 565 17.73 -15.49 -7.82
N PRO A 566 16.58 -15.96 -8.37
CA PRO A 566 15.82 -15.15 -9.28
C PRO A 566 15.20 -14.02 -8.46
N ALA A 567 15.37 -12.79 -8.91
CA ALA A 567 14.88 -11.64 -8.19
C ALA A 567 13.34 -11.60 -8.09
N ASP A 568 12.66 -12.35 -8.95
CA ASP A 568 11.21 -12.57 -8.93
C ASP A 568 10.75 -13.66 -7.95
N ARG A 569 11.67 -14.20 -7.13
CA ARG A 569 11.35 -15.21 -6.12
C ARG A 569 10.37 -14.63 -5.09
N ILE A 570 9.28 -15.36 -4.88
CA ILE A 570 8.34 -15.09 -3.79
C ILE A 570 9.03 -15.29 -2.45
N LEU A 571 8.92 -14.27 -1.61
CA LEU A 571 9.52 -14.22 -0.29
C LEU A 571 8.59 -14.88 0.73
N GLY A 572 9.17 -15.69 1.62
CA GLY A 572 8.45 -16.29 2.75
C GLY A 572 8.31 -15.24 3.85
N LEU A 573 7.21 -14.50 3.86
CA LEU A 573 7.02 -13.41 4.81
C LEU A 573 6.72 -13.94 6.21
N SER A 574 7.17 -13.19 7.22
CA SER A 574 6.82 -13.43 8.61
C SER A 574 6.24 -12.16 9.22
N GLY A 575 5.52 -12.31 10.32
CA GLY A 575 4.87 -11.19 11.00
C GLY A 575 4.27 -11.60 12.32
N TYR A 576 3.56 -10.66 12.93
CA TYR A 576 2.80 -10.91 14.14
C TYR A 576 1.41 -10.29 14.10
N GLU A 577 0.50 -10.97 14.78
CA GLU A 577 -0.83 -10.48 15.14
C GLU A 577 -0.69 -9.50 16.30
N ARG A 578 -1.20 -8.27 16.15
CA ARG A 578 -1.17 -7.29 17.24
C ARG A 578 -2.08 -7.75 18.38
N PRO A 579 -1.74 -7.43 19.65
CA PRO A 579 -2.58 -7.80 20.77
C PRO A 579 -3.95 -7.08 20.72
N ASP A 580 -5.01 -7.78 21.17
CA ASP A 580 -6.39 -7.25 21.15
C ASP A 580 -6.60 -6.15 22.22
N ASP A 581 -5.79 -6.15 23.29
CA ASP A 581 -5.80 -5.14 24.35
C ASP A 581 -4.38 -4.53 24.50
N PRO A 582 -4.15 -3.29 24.02
CA PRO A 582 -2.88 -2.60 24.15
C PRO A 582 -2.48 -2.29 25.60
N GLY A 583 -3.44 -2.25 26.54
CA GLY A 583 -3.22 -1.91 27.94
C GLY A 583 -2.88 -3.10 28.84
N ALA A 584 -3.03 -4.33 28.33
CA ALA A 584 -2.69 -5.54 29.07
C ALA A 584 -1.19 -5.84 28.96
N SER A 585 -0.44 -5.58 30.04
CA SER A 585 1.01 -5.86 30.17
C SER A 585 1.41 -7.33 29.88
N THR A 586 0.45 -8.26 29.82
CA THR A 586 0.66 -9.69 29.54
C THR A 586 0.21 -10.12 28.13
N ALA A 587 -0.12 -9.20 27.24
CA ALA A 587 -0.70 -9.54 25.96
C ALA A 587 0.30 -10.31 25.07
N VAL A 588 -0.07 -11.53 24.69
CA VAL A 588 0.82 -12.45 23.95
C VAL A 588 0.80 -12.10 22.46
N VAL A 589 1.96 -11.72 21.94
CA VAL A 589 2.17 -11.53 20.50
C VAL A 589 2.19 -12.89 19.80
N ARG A 590 1.36 -13.07 18.77
CA ARG A 590 1.30 -14.33 18.02
C ARG A 590 2.06 -14.21 16.71
N LEU A 591 3.15 -14.98 16.59
CA LEU A 591 3.99 -15.01 15.40
C LEU A 591 3.37 -15.88 14.31
N ARG A 592 3.52 -15.44 13.06
CA ARG A 592 3.06 -16.15 11.86
C ARG A 592 4.12 -16.11 10.77
N THR A 593 4.13 -17.14 9.94
CA THR A 593 4.97 -17.22 8.75
C THR A 593 4.16 -17.67 7.55
N GLN A 594 4.55 -17.26 6.36
CA GLN A 594 3.96 -17.76 5.13
C GLN A 594 4.63 -19.05 4.71
N GLN A 595 3.82 -20.06 4.41
CA GLN A 595 4.24 -21.26 3.67
C GLN A 595 4.17 -21.02 2.15
N PRO A 596 4.95 -21.75 1.34
CA PRO A 596 4.83 -21.77 -0.11
C PRO A 596 3.43 -22.16 -0.60
N PHE A 597 3.04 -21.70 -1.78
CA PHE A 597 1.74 -22.02 -2.39
C PHE A 597 1.52 -23.53 -2.59
N GLN A 598 2.58 -24.26 -2.97
CA GLN A 598 2.54 -25.71 -3.21
C GLN A 598 2.37 -26.55 -1.93
N ASP A 599 2.64 -25.96 -0.77
CA ASP A 599 2.56 -26.65 0.53
C ASP A 599 1.19 -26.44 1.20
N VAL A 600 0.28 -25.70 0.57
CA VAL A 600 -1.09 -25.45 1.07
C VAL A 600 -1.90 -26.74 1.01
N THR A 601 -2.48 -27.12 2.15
CA THR A 601 -3.28 -28.34 2.33
C THR A 601 -4.77 -28.04 2.56
N ASP A 602 -5.61 -29.08 2.56
CA ASP A 602 -7.03 -28.96 2.92
C ASP A 602 -7.25 -28.46 4.36
N GLU A 603 -6.32 -28.77 5.28
CA GLU A 603 -6.35 -28.26 6.64
C GLU A 603 -6.18 -26.73 6.68
N ASP A 604 -5.33 -26.19 5.81
CA ASP A 604 -5.13 -24.74 5.70
C ASP A 604 -6.37 -24.02 5.16
N ILE A 605 -7.11 -24.66 4.27
CA ILE A 605 -8.40 -24.15 3.76
C ILE A 605 -9.45 -24.13 4.89
N ALA A 606 -9.48 -25.16 5.72
CA ALA A 606 -10.34 -25.20 6.90
C ALA A 606 -9.92 -24.11 7.92
N ASN A 607 -8.62 -23.93 8.14
CA ASN A 607 -8.07 -22.90 9.02
C ASN A 607 -8.35 -21.47 8.54
N GLU A 608 -8.29 -21.21 7.23
CA GLU A 608 -8.71 -19.94 6.63
C GLU A 608 -10.18 -19.66 6.96
N SER A 609 -11.05 -20.67 6.82
CA SER A 609 -12.48 -20.53 7.10
C SER A 609 -12.76 -20.21 8.58
N LEU A 610 -11.94 -20.76 9.48
CA LEU A 610 -12.03 -20.57 10.93
C LEU A 610 -11.45 -19.24 11.42
N THR A 611 -10.29 -18.86 10.88
CA THR A 611 -9.52 -17.72 11.40
C THR A 611 -9.69 -16.45 10.59
N GLY A 612 -10.14 -16.58 9.33
CA GLY A 612 -10.17 -15.50 8.36
C GLY A 612 -8.81 -15.16 7.75
N TRP A 613 -7.71 -15.81 8.16
CA TRP A 613 -6.38 -15.58 7.60
C TRP A 613 -6.19 -16.34 6.30
N ASP A 614 -5.41 -15.78 5.37
CA ASP A 614 -5.01 -16.48 4.16
C ASP A 614 -4.36 -17.83 4.48
N ARG A 615 -4.72 -18.87 3.73
CA ARG A 615 -4.23 -20.25 3.91
C ARG A 615 -2.72 -20.44 3.87
N ARG A 616 -1.95 -19.43 3.43
CA ARG A 616 -0.49 -19.49 3.54
C ARG A 616 0.04 -19.11 4.92
N TRP A 617 -0.75 -18.45 5.77
CA TRP A 617 -0.28 -18.06 7.10
C TRP A 617 -0.40 -19.18 8.10
N THR A 618 0.74 -19.77 8.46
CA THR A 618 0.83 -20.72 9.55
C THR A 618 1.21 -19.99 10.84
N LYS A 619 0.56 -20.36 11.94
CA LYS A 619 1.02 -19.92 13.27
C LYS A 619 2.33 -20.64 13.55
N LEU A 620 3.35 -19.91 13.98
CA LEU A 620 4.44 -20.58 14.67
C LEU A 620 3.83 -21.20 15.93
N GLY A 621 4.06 -22.50 16.16
CA GLY A 621 3.50 -23.21 17.32
C GLY A 621 3.80 -22.48 18.63
N ASP A 622 3.10 -22.84 19.72
CA ASP A 622 3.17 -22.16 21.02
C ASP A 622 4.60 -22.17 21.60
N PHE A 623 5.44 -21.26 21.11
CA PHE A 623 6.68 -20.87 21.75
C PHE A 623 6.25 -19.96 22.89
N SER A 624 6.28 -20.51 24.10
CA SER A 624 6.23 -19.76 25.34
C SER A 624 7.06 -18.48 25.21
N SER A 625 6.37 -17.33 25.25
CA SER A 625 6.90 -16.01 25.59
C SER A 625 8.19 -15.58 24.86
N TRP A 626 8.06 -14.93 23.71
CA TRP A 626 9.07 -13.96 23.28
C TRP A 626 8.56 -12.54 23.52
N ARG A 627 9.16 -11.93 24.55
CA ARG A 627 8.94 -10.60 25.14
C ARG A 627 7.56 -10.37 25.79
N PRO A 628 7.51 -10.05 27.10
CA PRO A 628 6.41 -9.23 27.63
C PRO A 628 6.35 -7.94 26.80
N ALA A 629 5.15 -7.49 26.45
CA ALA A 629 4.96 -6.09 26.10
C ALA A 629 5.46 -5.27 27.30
N LEU A 630 6.56 -4.54 27.12
CA LEU A 630 7.21 -3.77 28.18
C LEU A 630 6.44 -2.48 28.47
#